data_AF-A0A662HBS6-F1
#
_entry.id   AF-A0A662HBS6-F1
#
_cell.length_a   1.000
_cell.length_b   1.000
_cell.length_c   1.000
_cell.angle_alpha   90.00
_cell.angle_beta   90.00
_cell.angle_gamma   90.00
#
_symmetry.space_group_name_H-M   'P 1'
#
loop_
_entity.id
_entity.type
_entity.pdbx_description
1 polymer ?
#
loop_
_entity_poly.entity_id
_entity_poly.type
_entity_poly.pdbx_seq_one_letter_code
_entity_poly.pdbx_strand_id
1 'polypeptide(L)'
;MSSYERGRRAEHYVKRLLNLMGAKLVIRSAGSRGPIDLVAFFPQEGEIWLIQVKKEKRHLSREERQVLEELQRALDAPYIVKVYIATKVSGKYEFIPVEGGDA
;
A
#
# COMPACT_ATOMS: atom_id res chain seq x y z
N MET A 1 1.57 -26.79 -6.50
CA MET A 1 1.41 -25.39 -6.05
C MET A 1 0.99 -24.51 -7.23
N SER A 2 -0.20 -23.92 -7.17
CA SER A 2 -0.75 -23.07 -8.23
C SER A 2 0.07 -21.77 -8.40
N SER A 3 -0.12 -21.06 -9.50
CA SER A 3 0.46 -19.73 -9.71
C SER A 3 0.01 -18.76 -8.61
N TYR A 4 -1.26 -18.85 -8.21
CA TYR A 4 -1.87 -18.07 -7.13
C TYR A 4 -1.20 -18.30 -5.78
N GLU A 5 -1.02 -19.55 -5.37
CA GLU A 5 -0.33 -19.90 -4.10
C GLU A 5 1.12 -19.39 -4.09
N ARG A 6 1.80 -19.47 -5.24
CA ARG A 6 3.17 -18.97 -5.40
C ARG A 6 3.25 -17.46 -5.28
N GLY A 7 2.33 -16.72 -5.91
CA GLY A 7 2.23 -15.25 -5.79
C GLY A 7 1.97 -14.83 -4.35
N ARG A 8 0.98 -15.48 -3.70
CA ARG A 8 0.65 -15.23 -2.30
C ARG A 8 1.83 -15.47 -1.36
N ARG A 9 2.62 -16.52 -1.58
CA ARG A 9 3.84 -16.79 -0.79
C ARG A 9 4.89 -15.70 -0.96
N ALA A 10 5.08 -15.18 -2.17
CA ALA A 10 6.02 -14.09 -2.43
C ALA A 10 5.59 -12.80 -1.71
N GLU A 11 4.32 -12.41 -1.81
CA GLU A 11 3.76 -11.25 -1.11
C GLU A 11 3.90 -11.39 0.42
N HIS A 12 3.67 -12.57 0.98
CA HIS A 12 3.88 -12.82 2.41
C HIS A 12 5.35 -12.72 2.81
N TYR A 13 6.27 -13.16 1.95
CA TYR A 13 7.70 -13.03 2.20
C TYR A 13 8.13 -11.55 2.18
N VAL A 14 7.74 -10.79 1.16
CA VAL A 14 8.03 -9.36 1.07
C VAL A 14 7.45 -8.60 2.25
N LYS A 15 6.20 -8.91 2.67
CA LYS A 15 5.62 -8.33 3.89
C LYS A 15 6.49 -8.56 5.13
N ARG A 16 7.05 -9.77 5.30
CA ARG A 16 7.97 -10.04 6.42
C ARG A 16 9.24 -9.22 6.33
N LEU A 17 9.81 -9.07 5.14
CA LEU A 17 11.00 -8.24 4.94
C LEU A 17 10.73 -6.77 5.29
N LEU A 18 9.62 -6.20 4.81
CA LEU A 18 9.23 -4.82 5.12
C LEU A 18 9.09 -4.58 6.62
N ASN A 19 8.46 -5.52 7.34
CA ASN A 19 8.37 -5.45 8.80
C ASN A 19 9.75 -5.48 9.47
N LEU A 20 10.68 -6.31 8.99
CA LEU A 20 12.05 -6.36 9.50
C LEU A 20 12.86 -5.09 9.18
N MET A 21 12.53 -4.43 8.08
CA MET A 21 13.12 -3.15 7.68
C MET A 21 12.58 -1.95 8.48
N GLY A 22 11.59 -2.15 9.36
CA GLY A 22 11.05 -1.09 10.22
C GLY A 22 9.63 -0.64 9.87
N ALA A 23 8.97 -1.23 8.87
CA ALA A 23 7.61 -0.86 8.53
C ALA A 23 6.67 -1.07 9.74
N LYS A 24 6.02 0.00 10.18
CA LYS A 24 5.07 -0.05 11.31
C LYS A 24 3.78 -0.78 10.93
N LEU A 25 3.36 -0.63 9.69
CA LEU A 25 2.15 -1.24 9.13
C LEU A 25 2.41 -1.66 7.69
N VAL A 26 2.01 -2.89 7.34
CA VAL A 26 2.03 -3.39 5.96
C VAL A 26 0.67 -4.00 5.60
N ILE A 27 -0.01 -3.35 4.66
CA ILE A 27 -1.33 -3.72 4.15
C ILE A 27 -1.16 -4.48 2.83
N ARG A 28 -1.92 -5.56 2.64
CA ARG A 28 -2.03 -6.26 1.36
C ARG A 28 -3.30 -5.83 0.65
N SER A 29 -3.25 -5.63 -0.67
CA SER A 29 -4.48 -5.52 -1.46
C SER A 29 -5.19 -6.88 -1.51
N ALA A 30 -6.51 -6.85 -1.38
CA ALA A 30 -7.32 -8.07 -1.47
C ALA A 30 -7.43 -8.51 -2.94
N GLY A 31 -6.99 -9.72 -3.25
CA GLY A 31 -7.12 -10.31 -4.58
C GLY A 31 -6.14 -9.82 -5.65
N SER A 32 -5.18 -8.93 -5.32
CA SER A 32 -4.06 -8.52 -6.18
C SER A 32 -4.48 -8.12 -7.61
N ARG A 33 -5.61 -7.41 -7.74
CA ARG A 33 -6.19 -7.02 -9.05
C ARG A 33 -5.71 -5.65 -9.54
N GLY A 34 -4.84 -4.98 -8.78
CA GLY A 34 -4.34 -3.65 -9.10
C GLY A 34 -2.82 -3.61 -9.07
N PRO A 35 -2.22 -2.46 -9.43
CA PRO A 35 -0.78 -2.29 -9.54
C PRO A 35 -0.06 -2.09 -8.20
N ILE A 36 -0.76 -2.33 -7.08
CA ILE A 36 -0.21 -2.24 -5.72
C ILE A 36 -0.65 -3.50 -4.97
N ASP A 37 0.30 -4.38 -4.68
CA ASP A 37 0.09 -5.59 -3.89
C ASP A 37 0.26 -5.31 -2.39
N LEU A 38 1.20 -4.43 -2.05
CA LEU A 38 1.54 -4.06 -0.68
C LEU A 38 1.65 -2.53 -0.53
N VAL A 39 1.19 -2.03 0.62
CA VAL A 39 1.46 -0.66 1.09
C VAL A 39 2.16 -0.77 2.43
N ALA A 40 3.34 -0.16 2.55
CA ALA A 40 4.11 -0.15 3.80
C ALA A 40 4.29 1.28 4.32
N PHE A 41 4.12 1.45 5.63
CA PHE A 41 4.26 2.73 6.32
C PHE A 41 5.51 2.71 7.20
N PHE A 42 6.38 3.69 7.00
CA PHE A 42 7.65 3.90 7.70
C PHE A 42 7.61 5.27 8.40
N PRO A 43 6.95 5.38 9.58
CA PRO A 43 6.71 6.68 10.20
C PRO A 43 7.97 7.38 10.71
N GLN A 44 9.03 6.63 11.05
CA GLN A 44 10.28 7.22 11.54
C GLN A 44 11.04 7.90 10.41
N GLU A 45 10.94 7.34 9.21
CA GLU A 45 11.54 7.82 7.97
C GLU A 45 10.64 8.85 7.26
N GLY A 46 9.35 8.92 7.63
CA GLY A 46 8.37 9.76 6.97
C GLY A 46 7.94 9.24 5.59
N GLU A 47 8.04 7.92 5.35
CA GLU A 47 7.85 7.32 4.03
C GLU A 47 6.63 6.40 3.95
N ILE A 48 6.03 6.34 2.75
CA ILE A 48 5.01 5.34 2.37
C ILE A 48 5.47 4.67 1.09
N TRP A 49 5.60 3.35 1.11
CA TRP A 49 6.01 2.58 -0.06
C TRP A 49 4.80 1.90 -0.70
N LEU A 50 4.59 2.18 -1.99
CA LEU A 50 3.62 1.49 -2.84
C LEU A 50 4.33 0.42 -3.66
N ILE A 51 3.99 -0.86 -3.43
CA ILE A 51 4.83 -1.97 -3.88
C ILE A 51 4.01 -2.94 -4.71
N GLN A 52 4.46 -3.18 -5.94
CA GLN A 52 4.03 -4.31 -6.76
C GLN A 52 5.02 -5.46 -6.61
N VAL A 53 4.53 -6.65 -6.24
CA VAL A 53 5.35 -7.85 -6.08
C VAL A 53 5.34 -8.66 -7.37
N LYS A 54 6.43 -8.57 -8.13
CA LYS A 54 6.68 -9.45 -9.29
C LYS A 54 7.88 -10.33 -9.00
N LYS A 55 7.87 -11.56 -9.55
CA LYS A 55 9.06 -12.43 -9.52
C LYS A 55 10.19 -11.91 -10.38
N GLU A 56 9.85 -11.22 -11.46
CA GLU A 56 10.78 -10.71 -12.46
C GLU A 56 10.26 -9.38 -12.96
N LYS A 57 11.15 -8.40 -13.13
CA LYS A 57 10.79 -7.03 -13.57
C LYS A 57 10.06 -7.01 -14.92
N ARG A 58 10.36 -7.96 -15.81
CA ARG A 58 9.72 -8.08 -17.13
C ARG A 58 8.22 -8.45 -17.10
N HIS A 59 7.69 -8.82 -15.93
CA HIS A 59 6.27 -9.15 -15.76
C HIS A 59 5.40 -7.97 -15.33
N LEU A 60 5.94 -6.75 -15.31
CA LEU A 60 5.15 -5.55 -15.09
C LEU A 60 4.49 -5.15 -16.41
N SER A 61 3.16 -5.10 -16.45
CA SER A 61 2.46 -4.63 -17.64
C SER A 61 2.72 -3.14 -17.86
N ARG A 62 2.52 -2.66 -19.10
CA ARG A 62 2.65 -1.22 -19.39
C ARG A 62 1.71 -0.38 -18.55
N GLU A 63 0.49 -0.86 -18.34
CA GLU A 63 -0.54 -0.19 -17.52
C GLU A 63 -0.14 -0.14 -16.05
N GLU A 64 0.32 -1.27 -15.48
CA GLU A 64 0.79 -1.31 -14.08
C GLU A 64 1.95 -0.34 -13.87
N ARG A 65 2.89 -0.34 -14.81
CA ARG A 65 4.03 0.57 -14.80
C ARG A 65 3.60 2.03 -14.87
N GLN A 66 2.69 2.36 -15.78
CA GLN A 66 2.21 3.72 -15.95
C GLN A 66 1.53 4.23 -14.67
N VAL A 67 0.67 3.43 -14.04
CA VAL A 67 0.02 3.82 -12.78
C VAL A 67 1.05 4.03 -11.67
N LEU A 68 2.05 3.16 -11.55
CA LEU A 68 3.11 3.33 -10.56
C LEU A 68 3.94 4.61 -10.82
N GLU A 69 4.26 4.92 -12.07
CA GLU A 69 4.97 6.15 -12.46
C GLU A 69 4.12 7.41 -12.25
N GLU A 70 2.80 7.34 -12.47
CA GLU A 70 1.86 8.42 -12.14
C GLU A 70 1.78 8.65 -10.63
N LEU A 71 1.70 7.57 -9.84
CA LEU A 71 1.68 7.66 -8.38
C LEU A 71 2.99 8.21 -7.82
N GLN A 72 4.15 7.80 -8.35
CA GLN A 72 5.43 8.39 -7.96
C GLN A 72 5.47 9.89 -8.24
N ARG A 73 5.13 10.30 -9.47
CA ARG A 73 5.11 11.72 -9.86
C ARG A 73 4.12 12.54 -9.05
N ALA A 74 2.98 11.96 -8.70
CA ALA A 74 2.03 12.55 -7.79
C ALA A 74 2.70 12.78 -6.43
N LEU A 75 3.23 11.72 -5.79
CA LEU A 75 3.85 11.83 -4.47
C LEU A 75 5.05 12.78 -4.38
N ASP A 76 5.67 13.16 -5.50
CA ASP A 76 6.72 14.19 -5.57
C ASP A 76 6.17 15.63 -5.40
N ALA A 77 4.85 15.83 -5.36
CA ALA A 77 4.20 17.08 -4.95
C ALA A 77 3.82 17.05 -3.45
N PRO A 78 3.56 18.21 -2.79
CA PRO A 78 3.19 18.21 -1.37
C PRO A 78 1.78 17.66 -1.15
N TYR A 79 1.66 16.35 -0.95
CA TYR A 79 0.41 15.70 -0.57
C TYR A 79 0.17 15.82 0.93
N ILE A 80 -1.08 16.08 1.30
CA ILE A 80 -1.54 15.98 2.69
C ILE A 80 -2.18 14.61 2.86
N VAL A 81 -1.54 13.73 3.63
CA VAL A 81 -2.16 12.46 4.04
C VAL A 81 -3.17 12.76 5.15
N LYS A 82 -4.44 12.46 4.88
CA LYS A 82 -5.52 12.58 5.88
C LYS A 82 -6.02 11.20 6.28
N VAL A 83 -6.08 10.95 7.58
CA VAL A 83 -6.57 9.69 8.14
C VAL A 83 -8.00 9.90 8.64
N TYR A 84 -8.93 9.05 8.18
CA TYR A 84 -10.33 9.09 8.57
C TYR A 84 -10.79 7.71 9.03
N ILE A 85 -11.72 7.69 9.99
CA ILE A 85 -12.55 6.54 10.33
C ILE A 85 -13.85 6.66 9.56
N ALA A 86 -14.16 5.68 8.72
CA ALA A 86 -15.47 5.59 8.07
C ALA A 86 -16.39 4.69 8.91
N THR A 87 -17.49 5.24 9.42
CA THR A 87 -18.44 4.50 10.26
C THR A 87 -19.90 4.78 9.88
N LYS A 88 -20.81 3.87 10.22
CA LYS A 88 -22.23 3.98 9.87
C LYS A 88 -22.99 4.76 10.94
N VAL A 89 -23.55 5.91 10.58
CA VAL A 89 -24.41 6.75 11.42
C VAL A 89 -25.76 6.87 10.73
N SER A 90 -26.84 6.46 11.40
CA SER A 90 -28.22 6.58 10.91
C SER A 90 -28.43 6.06 9.47
N GLY A 91 -27.78 4.94 9.12
CA GLY A 91 -27.93 4.33 7.80
C GLY A 91 -26.93 4.79 6.73
N LYS A 92 -26.16 5.87 6.97
CA LYS A 92 -25.18 6.43 6.05
C LYS A 92 -23.76 6.28 6.59
N TYR A 93 -22.76 6.27 5.72
CA TYR A 93 -21.36 6.31 6.16
C TYR A 93 -20.90 7.76 6.33
N GLU A 94 -20.30 8.04 7.47
CA GLU A 94 -19.65 9.31 7.77
C GLU A 94 -18.15 9.10 7.96
N PHE A 95 -17.35 10.10 7.58
CA PHE A 95 -15.89 10.09 7.69
C PHE A 95 -15.47 11.03 8.83
N ILE A 96 -14.94 10.46 9.90
CA ILE A 96 -14.48 11.20 11.08
C ILE A 96 -12.95 11.30 11.00
N PRO A 97 -12.34 12.50 10.95
CA PRO A 97 -10.90 12.63 10.92
C PRO A 97 -10.29 12.06 12.21
N VAL A 98 -9.15 11.37 12.09
CA VAL A 98 -8.35 11.00 13.26
C VAL A 98 -7.54 12.23 13.63
N GLU A 99 -7.90 12.88 14.74
CA GLU A 99 -7.11 13.98 15.28
C GLU A 99 -5.77 13.43 15.77
N GLY A 100 -4.67 13.93 15.18
CA GLY A 100 -3.34 13.67 15.72
C GLY A 100 -3.22 14.41 17.04
N GLY A 101 -3.03 13.69 18.15
CA GLY A 101 -2.64 14.34 19.39
C GLY A 101 -1.33 15.08 19.15
N ASP A 102 -1.29 16.36 19.53
CA ASP A 102 -0.07 17.18 19.49
C ASP A 102 1.06 16.41 20.19
N ALA A 103 2.13 16.12 19.44
CA ALA A 103 3.37 15.56 19.93
C ALA A 103 4.47 16.63 19.79
#